data_AF-A0A355D6J5-F1
#
_entry.id   AF-A0A355D6J5-F1
#
_cell.length_a   1.000
_cell.length_b   1.000
_cell.length_c   1.000
_cell.angle_alpha   90.00
_cell.angle_beta   90.00
_cell.angle_gamma   90.00
#
_symmetry.space_group_name_H-M   'P 1'
#
loop_
_entity.id
_entity.type
_entity.pdbx_description
1 polymer ?
#
loop_
_entity_poly.entity_id
_entity_poly.type
_entity_poly.pdbx_seq_one_letter_code
_entity_poly.pdbx_strand_id
1 'polypeptide(L)' 'MTAEAIIGILSSALIETLIMVVISTIFAVIIGMVLAIALILTTKEGPMENKYIYKILDGVINTLRSLPFVILMVVV' A
#
# COMPACT_ATOMS: atom_id res chain seq x y z
N MET A 1 32.74 -10.33 15.47
CA MET A 1 31.90 -10.76 14.33
C MET A 1 32.78 -10.85 13.11
N THR A 2 32.86 -12.01 12.45
CA THR A 2 33.69 -12.20 11.24
C THR A 2 32.97 -11.61 10.02
N ALA A 3 33.71 -11.18 9.00
CA ALA A 3 33.14 -10.61 7.76
C ALA A 3 32.14 -11.57 7.09
N GLU A 4 32.43 -12.87 7.12
CA GLU A 4 31.57 -13.94 6.60
C GLU A 4 30.20 -13.98 7.31
N ALA A 5 30.16 -13.78 8.63
CA ALA A 5 28.92 -13.75 9.39
C ALA A 5 28.06 -12.53 9.04
N ILE A 6 28.68 -11.37 8.79
CA ILE A 6 27.97 -10.16 8.37
C ILE A 6 27.34 -10.35 6.98
N ILE A 7 28.08 -10.94 6.04
CA ILE A 7 27.60 -11.23 4.70
C ILE A 7 26.39 -12.18 4.75
N GLY A 8 26.43 -13.20 5.62
CA GLY A 8 25.31 -14.12 5.81
C GLY A 8 24.03 -13.44 6.35
N ILE A 9 24.16 -12.50 7.29
CA ILE A 9 23.00 -11.77 7.84
C ILE A 9 22.42 -10.83 6.79
N LEU A 10 23.26 -10.10 6.07
CA LEU A 10 22.81 -9.15 5.05
C LEU A 10 22.11 -9.86 3.88
N SER A 11 22.61 -11.01 3.45
CA SER A 11 21.97 -11.77 2.36
C SER A 11 20.60 -12.32 2.78
N SER A 12 20.46 -12.84 4.01
CA SER A 12 19.16 -13.26 4.55
C SER A 12 18.18 -12.11 4.63
N ALA A 13 18.60 -10.99 5.24
CA ALA A 13 17.75 -9.81 5.41
C ALA A 13 17.30 -9.21 4.06
N LEU A 14 18.17 -9.26 3.05
CA LEU A 14 17.82 -8.83 1.69
C LEU A 14 16.71 -9.69 1.09
N ILE A 15 16.82 -11.02 1.22
CA ILE A 15 15.82 -11.97 0.71
C ILE A 15 14.50 -11.78 1.44
N GLU A 16 14.53 -11.66 2.78
CA GLU A 16 13.33 -11.41 3.59
C GLU A 16 12.65 -10.10 3.17
N THR A 17 13.42 -9.03 2.95
CA THR A 17 12.90 -7.74 2.49
C THR A 17 12.28 -7.85 1.11
N LEU A 18 12.93 -8.55 0.19
CA LEU A 18 12.39 -8.81 -1.16
C LEU A 18 11.07 -9.56 -1.09
N ILE A 19 10.97 -10.60 -0.26
CA ILE A 19 9.74 -11.38 -0.08
C ILE A 19 8.62 -10.47 0.44
N MET A 20 8.90 -9.65 1.47
CA MET A 20 7.92 -8.72 2.03
C MET A 20 7.44 -7.69 1.00
N VAL A 21 8.37 -7.08 0.24
CA VAL A 21 8.05 -6.08 -0.78
C VAL A 21 7.22 -6.68 -1.91
N VAL A 22 7.61 -7.86 -2.42
CA VAL A 22 6.91 -8.49 -3.55
C VAL A 22 5.48 -8.88 -3.15
N ILE A 23 5.32 -9.56 -2.01
CA ILE A 23 4.01 -10.01 -1.56
C ILE A 23 3.11 -8.81 -1.24
N SER A 24 3.61 -7.81 -0.50
CA SER A 24 2.83 -6.61 -0.20
C SER A 24 2.45 -5.83 -1.46
N THR A 25 3.34 -5.72 -2.44
CA THR A 25 3.06 -5.05 -3.72
C THR A 25 1.93 -5.75 -4.48
N ILE A 26 1.91 -7.09 -4.52
CA ILE A 26 0.85 -7.84 -5.19
C ILE A 26 -0.51 -7.52 -4.57
N PHE A 27 -0.62 -7.58 -3.23
CA PHE A 27 -1.87 -7.26 -2.54
C PHE A 27 -2.25 -5.78 -2.70
N ALA A 28 -1.28 -4.87 -2.61
CA ALA A 28 -1.50 -3.44 -2.78
C ALA A 28 -2.00 -3.11 -4.19
N VAL A 29 -1.46 -3.76 -5.23
CA VAL A 29 -1.91 -3.58 -6.61
C VAL A 29 -3.32 -4.12 -6.79
N ILE A 30 -3.62 -5.33 -6.32
CA ILE A 30 -4.95 -5.93 -6.49
C ILE A 30 -6.02 -5.07 -5.80
N ILE A 31 -5.82 -4.74 -4.53
CA ILE A 31 -6.79 -3.96 -3.74
C ILE A 31 -6.82 -2.51 -4.25
N GLY A 32 -5.66 -1.89 -4.42
CA GLY A 32 -5.54 -0.50 -4.87
C GLY A 32 -6.13 -0.27 -6.25
N MET A 33 -5.99 -1.23 -7.16
CA MET A 33 -6.60 -1.16 -8.49
C MET A 33 -8.13 -1.18 -8.43
N VAL A 34 -8.73 -2.07 -7.63
CA VAL A 34 -10.20 -2.11 -7.47
C VAL A 34 -10.72 -0.78 -6.91
N LEU A 35 -10.05 -0.24 -5.88
CA LEU A 35 -10.41 1.05 -5.30
C LEU A 35 -10.21 2.21 -6.28
N ALA A 36 -9.12 2.19 -7.06
CA ALA A 36 -8.84 3.20 -8.08
C ALA A 36 -9.90 3.20 -9.19
N ILE A 37 -10.30 2.02 -9.68
CA ILE A 37 -11.38 1.88 -10.67
C ILE A 37 -12.69 2.43 -10.10
N ALA A 38 -13.07 2.06 -8.88
CA ALA A 38 -14.28 2.58 -8.24
C ALA A 38 -14.27 4.10 -8.08
N LEU A 39 -13.11 4.68 -7.72
CA LEU A 39 -12.93 6.13 -7.62
C LEU A 39 -13.12 6.83 -8.98
N ILE A 40 -12.51 6.27 -10.05
CA ILE A 40 -12.62 6.81 -11.41
C ILE A 40 -14.06 6.71 -11.93
N LEU A 41 -14.76 5.60 -11.68
CA LEU A 41 -16.14 5.43 -12.12
C LEU A 41 -17.09 6.40 -11.42
N THR A 42 -16.83 6.72 -10.14
CA THR A 42 -17.71 7.56 -9.31
C THR A 42 -17.35 9.04 -9.29
N THR A 43 -16.26 9.42 -9.99
CA THR A 43 -15.83 10.82 -10.11
C THR A 43 -16.89 11.71 -10.76
N LYS A 44 -16.76 13.02 -10.58
CA LYS A 44 -17.62 14.01 -11.24
C LYS A 44 -17.46 13.89 -12.76
N GLU A 45 -18.57 13.87 -13.49
CA GLU A 45 -18.61 13.62 -14.95
C GLU A 45 -18.15 12.20 -15.35
N GLY A 46 -18.04 11.29 -14.37
CA GLY A 46 -17.73 9.88 -14.59
C GLY A 46 -18.95 9.04 -15.01
N PRO A 47 -18.74 7.82 -15.54
CA PRO A 47 -19.80 6.94 -16.02
C PRO A 47 -20.85 6.56 -14.95
N MET A 48 -20.45 6.54 -13.68
CA MET A 48 -21.29 6.20 -12.53
C MET A 48 -21.16 7.28 -11.45
N GLU A 49 -21.23 8.56 -11.84
CA GLU A 49 -21.02 9.69 -10.94
C GLU A 49 -21.80 9.53 -9.62
N ASN A 50 -21.06 9.52 -8.51
CA ASN A 50 -21.63 9.52 -7.17
C ASN A 50 -20.73 10.29 -6.21
N LYS A 51 -21.11 11.53 -5.94
CA LYS A 51 -20.35 12.46 -5.08
C LYS A 51 -20.17 11.95 -3.66
N TYR A 52 -21.07 11.13 -3.13
CA TYR A 52 -20.96 10.58 -1.78
C TYR A 52 -19.94 9.46 -1.73
N ILE A 53 -20.03 8.50 -2.65
CA ILE A 53 -19.08 7.38 -2.73
C ILE A 53 -17.68 7.92 -3.02
N TYR A 54 -17.55 8.81 -4.01
CA TYR A 54 -16.28 9.43 -4.35
C TYR A 54 -15.64 10.14 -3.15
N LYS A 55 -16.38 10.99 -2.43
CA LYS A 55 -15.83 11.73 -1.27
C LYS A 55 -15.38 10.81 -0.13
N ILE A 56 -16.14 9.77 0.17
CA ILE A 56 -15.77 8.80 1.22
C ILE A 56 -14.50 8.05 0.79
N LEU A 57 -14.50 7.52 -0.43
CA LEU A 57 -13.40 6.72 -0.95
C LEU A 57 -12.11 7.54 -1.10
N ASP A 58 -12.21 8.75 -1.65
CA ASP A 58 -11.10 9.72 -1.75
C ASP A 58 -10.55 10.07 -0.37
N GLY A 59 -11.43 10.39 0.60
CA GLY A 59 -11.04 10.69 1.97
C GLY A 59 -10.29 9.53 2.64
N VAL A 60 -10.81 8.31 2.53
CA VAL A 60 -10.18 7.10 3.09
C VAL A 60 -8.82 6.85 2.43
N ILE A 61 -8.74 6.86 1.10
CA ILE A 61 -7.50 6.61 0.37
C ILE A 61 -6.45 7.66 0.70
N ASN A 62 -6.81 8.94 0.70
CA ASN A 62 -5.87 10.03 0.99
C ASN A 62 -5.43 10.03 2.46
N THR A 63 -6.28 9.59 3.39
CA THR A 63 -5.90 9.42 4.80
C THR A 63 -4.91 8.27 4.95
N LEU A 64 -5.21 7.09 4.40
CA LEU A 64 -4.31 5.93 4.45
C LEU A 64 -2.97 6.21 3.77
N ARG A 65 -2.96 6.99 2.68
CA ARG A 65 -1.74 7.40 1.97
C ARG A 65 -0.91 8.45 2.70
N SER A 66 -1.56 9.35 3.46
CA SER A 66 -0.87 10.44 4.16
C SER A 66 -0.36 10.02 5.54
N LEU A 67 -0.89 8.94 6.12
CA LEU A 67 -0.43 8.38 7.38
C LEU A 67 1.01 7.85 7.24
N PRO A 68 1.98 8.36 8.03
CA PRO A 68 3.32 7.80 8.07
C PRO A 68 3.29 6.33 8.51
N PHE A 69 4.10 5.49 7.88
CA PHE A 69 4.20 4.07 8.22
C PHE A 69 4.48 3.84 9.72
N VAL A 70 5.27 4.70 10.35
CA VAL A 70 5.59 4.66 11.79
C VAL A 70 4.33 4.72 12.66
N ILE A 71 3.33 5.51 12.28
CA ILE A 71 2.08 5.60 13.04
C ILE A 71 1.26 4.32 12.90
N LEU A 72 1.18 3.78 11.68
CA LEU A 72 0.48 2.53 11.42
C LEU A 72 1.08 1.37 12.24
N MET A 73 2.41 1.29 12.36
CA MET A 73 3.10 0.25 13.14
C MET A 73 2.75 0.25 14.64
N VAL A 74 2.37 1.40 15.21
CA VAL A 74 2.03 1.52 16.64
C VAL A 74 0.55 1.21 16.90
N VAL A 75 -0.31 1.45 15.90
CA VAL A 75 -1.76 1.27 16.01
C VAL A 75 -2.19 -0.18 15.81
N VAL A 76 -1.43 -0.95 15.01
CA VAL A 76 -1.64 -2.39 14.76
C VAL A 76 -0.87 -3.22 15.78
#